data_AF-A0A2D4TTC4-F1
#
_entry.id   AF-A0A2D4TTC4-F1
#
_cell.length_a   1.000
_cell.length_b   1.000
_cell.length_c   1.000
_cell.angle_alpha   90.00
_cell.angle_beta   90.00
_cell.angle_gamma   90.00
#
_symmetry.space_group_name_H-M   'P 1'
#
loop_
_entity.id
_entity.type
_entity.pdbx_description
1 polymer ?
#
loop_
_entity_poly.entity_id
_entity_poly.type
_entity_poly.pdbx_seq_one_letter_code
_entity_poly.pdbx_strand_id
1 'polypeptide(L)'
;MSKNFLTLILFTVVVFLSFYSVWRISQPRVLSQEEMKVNGFYQYGAFEELRDFQLMNHNGDNFTKDDLAKNDLNFLYFGYSSCPTECPVMMSVMKQVYEKMDTDNVAYYLISFDPEIDTMERLKNYVTAFNPDFMGVGGEI
;
A
#
# COMPACT_ATOMS: atom_id res chain seq x y z
N MET A 1 36.20 -16.95 57.15
CA MET A 1 35.86 -15.88 56.18
C MET A 1 35.79 -14.56 56.96
N SER A 2 36.56 -13.53 56.61
CA SER A 2 36.52 -12.27 57.37
C SER A 2 35.21 -11.53 57.12
N LYS A 3 34.70 -10.79 58.12
CA LYS A 3 33.45 -10.02 57.99
C LYS A 3 33.49 -9.11 56.75
N ASN A 4 34.65 -8.49 56.48
CA ASN A 4 34.87 -7.62 55.33
C ASN A 4 34.73 -8.34 53.99
N PHE A 5 35.16 -9.60 53.90
CA PHE A 5 35.01 -10.40 52.69
C PHE A 5 33.54 -10.73 52.41
N LEU A 6 32.77 -11.04 53.46
CA LEU A 6 31.32 -11.26 53.35
C LEU A 6 30.57 -9.99 52.91
N THR A 7 30.94 -8.82 53.47
CA THR A 7 30.33 -7.54 53.08
C THR A 7 30.61 -7.19 51.62
N LEU A 8 31.81 -7.49 51.12
CA LEU A 8 32.21 -7.19 49.75
C LEU A 8 31.48 -8.07 48.74
N ILE A 9 31.26 -9.35 49.06
CA ILE A 9 30.42 -10.26 48.26
C ILE A 9 28.96 -9.78 48.22
N LEU A 10 28.40 -9.39 49.36
CA LEU A 10 27.02 -8.89 49.41
C LEU A 10 26.86 -7.62 48.57
N PHE A 11 27.84 -6.71 48.64
CA PHE A 11 27.82 -5.49 47.84
C PHE A 11 27.90 -5.77 46.34
N THR A 12 28.81 -6.66 45.89
CA THR A 12 28.92 -7.00 44.46
C THR A 12 27.68 -7.71 43.93
N VAL A 13 27.04 -8.58 44.72
CA VAL A 13 25.77 -9.22 44.36
C VAL A 13 24.67 -8.17 44.20
N VAL A 14 24.55 -7.21 45.13
CA VAL A 14 23.56 -6.13 45.02
C VAL A 14 23.81 -5.28 43.78
N VAL A 15 25.04 -4.86 43.53
CA VAL A 15 25.40 -4.07 42.34
C VAL A 15 25.10 -4.83 41.05
N PHE A 16 25.44 -6.11 40.98
CA PHE A 16 25.16 -6.96 39.82
C PHE A 16 23.65 -7.11 39.58
N LEU A 17 22.86 -7.38 40.64
CA LEU A 17 21.41 -7.51 40.53
C LEU A 17 20.74 -6.19 40.12
N SER A 18 21.23 -5.05 40.64
CA SER A 18 20.76 -3.72 40.22
C SER A 18 21.10 -3.41 38.77
N PHE A 19 22.30 -3.77 38.32
CA PHE A 19 22.67 -3.58 36.92
C PHE A 19 21.85 -4.48 35.99
N TYR A 20 21.66 -5.75 36.38
CA TYR A 20 20.86 -6.71 35.62
C TYR A 20 19.39 -6.30 35.55
N SER A 21 18.81 -5.78 36.64
CA SER A 21 17.41 -5.32 36.64
C SER A 21 17.20 -4.10 35.76
N VAL A 22 18.10 -3.11 35.82
CA VAL A 22 18.08 -1.95 34.91
C VAL A 22 18.20 -2.42 33.46
N TRP A 23 19.15 -3.31 33.17
CA TRP A 23 19.32 -3.86 31.83
C TRP A 23 18.07 -4.59 31.32
N ARG A 24 17.38 -5.35 32.18
CA ARG A 24 16.11 -6.02 31.85
C ARG A 24 14.96 -5.05 31.61
N ILE A 25 14.84 -3.99 32.40
CA ILE A 25 13.78 -2.97 32.28
C ILE A 25 13.99 -2.11 31.03
N SER A 26 15.24 -1.87 30.64
CA SER A 26 15.57 -1.11 29.43
C SER A 26 15.39 -1.89 28.14
N GLN A 27 15.12 -3.20 28.18
CA GLN A 27 14.79 -3.94 26.96
C GLN A 27 13.42 -3.50 26.43
N PRO A 28 13.29 -3.23 25.11
CA PRO A 28 11.99 -2.92 24.53
C PRO A 28 11.05 -4.10 24.71
N ARG A 29 9.81 -3.83 25.12
CA ARG A 29 8.76 -4.85 25.21
C ARG A 29 8.26 -5.17 23.80
N VAL A 30 8.36 -6.44 23.39
CA VAL A 30 7.71 -6.93 22.17
C VAL A 30 6.23 -7.11 22.46
N LEU A 31 5.37 -6.43 21.70
CA LEU A 31 3.92 -6.52 21.80
C LEU A 31 3.45 -7.87 21.24
N SER A 32 2.44 -8.49 21.87
CA SER A 32 1.77 -9.64 21.24
C SER A 32 1.01 -9.21 19.98
N GLN A 33 0.60 -10.15 19.13
CA GLN A 33 -0.20 -9.81 17.95
C GLN A 33 -1.50 -9.07 18.32
N GLU A 34 -2.15 -9.46 19.41
CA GLU A 34 -3.37 -8.83 19.92
C GLU A 34 -3.08 -7.40 20.38
N GLU A 35 -1.99 -7.19 21.11
CA GLU A 35 -1.59 -5.85 21.55
C GLU A 35 -1.23 -4.96 20.37
N MET A 36 -0.54 -5.50 19.35
CA MET A 36 -0.27 -4.78 18.11
C MET A 36 -1.57 -4.38 17.41
N LYS A 37 -2.54 -5.31 17.28
CA LYS A 37 -3.86 -5.04 16.67
C LYS A 37 -4.65 -3.96 17.41
N VAL A 38 -4.67 -4.00 18.75
CA VAL A 38 -5.31 -2.97 19.57
C VAL A 38 -4.65 -1.61 19.39
N ASN A 39 -3.34 -1.58 19.14
CA ASN A 39 -2.58 -0.35 18.83
C ASN A 39 -2.66 0.05 17.34
N GLY A 40 -3.57 -0.55 16.56
CA GLY A 40 -3.84 -0.16 15.17
C GLY A 40 -2.95 -0.82 14.12
N PHE A 41 -2.11 -1.79 14.50
CA PHE A 41 -1.36 -2.58 13.53
C PHE A 41 -2.26 -3.67 12.93
N TYR A 42 -2.54 -3.53 11.64
CA TYR A 42 -3.18 -4.57 10.84
C TYR A 42 -2.15 -5.18 9.90
N GLN A 43 -1.76 -6.42 10.17
CA GLN A 43 -0.97 -7.20 9.24
C GLN A 43 -1.88 -7.62 8.08
N TYR A 44 -1.69 -7.00 6.91
CA TYR A 44 -2.25 -7.51 5.67
C TYR A 44 -1.66 -8.90 5.40
N GLY A 45 -2.45 -9.78 4.75
CA GLY A 45 -2.05 -11.17 4.47
C GLY A 45 -0.73 -11.28 3.72
N ALA A 46 -0.27 -12.51 3.51
CA ALA A 46 0.84 -12.75 2.59
C ALA A 46 0.53 -12.12 1.23
N PHE A 47 1.56 -11.65 0.51
CA PHE A 47 1.39 -11.19 -0.86
C PHE A 47 0.79 -12.32 -1.69
N GLU A 48 -0.50 -12.22 -1.99
CA GLU A 48 -1.16 -13.13 -2.91
C GLU A 48 -0.92 -12.62 -4.33
N GLU A 49 -0.62 -13.53 -5.24
CA GLU A 49 -0.50 -13.18 -6.65
C GLU A 49 -1.83 -12.65 -7.18
N LEU A 50 -1.75 -11.65 -8.06
CA LEU A 50 -2.92 -11.13 -8.73
C LEU A 50 -3.55 -12.24 -9.57
N ARG A 51 -4.83 -12.52 -9.33
CA ARG A 51 -5.58 -13.52 -10.09
C ARG A 51 -5.63 -13.15 -11.57
N ASP A 52 -5.73 -14.15 -12.42
CA ASP A 52 -5.95 -13.93 -13.85
C ASP A 52 -7.27 -13.19 -14.08
N PHE A 53 -7.22 -12.19 -14.95
CA PHE A 53 -8.38 -11.42 -15.39
C PHE A 53 -8.24 -11.09 -16.87
N GLN A 54 -9.38 -10.82 -17.51
CA GLN A 54 -9.45 -10.35 -18.88
C GLN A 54 -10.41 -9.17 -18.92
N LEU A 55 -9.90 -8.01 -19.31
CA LEU A 55 -10.66 -6.78 -19.52
C LEU A 55 -10.27 -6.20 -20.88
N MET A 56 -10.80 -5.03 -21.21
CA MET A 56 -10.47 -4.29 -22.42
C MET A 56 -10.09 -2.85 -22.06
N ASN A 57 -9.06 -2.33 -22.73
CA ASN A 57 -8.71 -0.92 -22.62
C ASN A 57 -9.55 -0.06 -23.59
N HIS A 58 -9.51 1.26 -23.42
CA HIS A 58 -10.30 2.18 -24.24
C HIS A 58 -9.84 2.26 -25.71
N ASN A 59 -8.70 1.66 -26.06
CA ASN A 59 -8.21 1.53 -27.44
C ASN A 59 -8.74 0.26 -28.13
N GLY A 60 -9.41 -0.62 -27.39
CA GLY A 60 -9.93 -1.89 -27.88
C GLY A 60 -8.97 -3.08 -27.75
N ASP A 61 -7.83 -2.90 -27.07
CA ASP A 61 -6.90 -4.01 -26.80
C ASP A 61 -7.29 -4.76 -25.53
N ASN A 62 -6.94 -6.05 -25.48
CA ASN A 62 -7.05 -6.85 -24.26
C ASN A 62 -6.17 -6.26 -23.15
N PHE A 63 -6.72 -6.23 -21.94
CA PHE A 63 -6.03 -5.80 -20.74
C PHE A 63 -6.00 -6.93 -19.70
N THR A 64 -4.81 -7.33 -19.30
CA THR A 64 -4.53 -8.49 -18.46
C THR A 64 -3.48 -8.17 -17.40
N LYS A 65 -3.17 -9.13 -16.52
CA LYS A 65 -2.08 -8.97 -15.55
C LYS A 65 -0.72 -8.73 -16.21
N ASP A 66 -0.51 -9.22 -17.42
CA ASP A 66 0.74 -9.06 -18.17
C ASP A 66 0.96 -7.61 -18.59
N ASP A 67 -0.13 -6.84 -18.79
CA ASP A 67 -0.05 -5.41 -19.11
C ASP A 67 0.44 -4.59 -17.92
N LEU A 68 0.05 -4.99 -16.70
CA LEU A 68 0.55 -4.37 -15.46
C LEU A 68 2.04 -4.67 -15.26
N ALA A 69 2.50 -5.87 -15.64
CA ALA A 69 3.89 -6.29 -15.48
C ALA A 69 4.87 -5.56 -16.41
N LYS A 70 4.37 -4.82 -17.42
CA LYS A 70 5.21 -4.04 -18.36
C LYS A 70 5.80 -2.77 -17.73
N ASN A 71 5.17 -2.24 -16.68
CA ASN A 71 5.58 -1.00 -16.02
C ASN A 71 6.18 -1.28 -14.65
N ASP A 72 7.15 -0.47 -14.22
CA ASP A 72 7.73 -0.58 -12.87
C ASP A 72 6.72 -0.20 -11.78
N LEU A 73 5.79 0.71 -12.11
CA LEU A 73 4.76 1.18 -11.22
C LEU A 73 3.44 1.39 -11.97
N ASN A 74 2.34 0.95 -11.37
CA ASN A 74 1.00 1.12 -11.90
C ASN A 74 0.12 1.80 -10.85
N PHE A 75 -0.46 2.96 -11.20
CA PHE A 75 -1.52 3.58 -10.43
C PHE A 75 -2.86 3.07 -10.93
N LEU A 76 -3.55 2.32 -10.09
CA LEU A 76 -4.88 1.77 -10.38
C LEU A 76 -5.92 2.50 -9.53
N TYR A 77 -6.89 3.12 -10.20
CA TYR A 77 -8.07 3.68 -9.55
C TYR A 77 -9.32 2.96 -10.03
N PHE A 78 -10.11 2.42 -9.10
CA PHE A 78 -11.39 1.78 -9.41
C PHE A 78 -12.51 2.83 -9.31
N GLY A 79 -13.20 3.10 -10.40
CA GLY A 79 -14.19 4.17 -10.50
C GLY A 79 -15.17 3.96 -11.66
N TYR A 80 -15.85 5.00 -12.08
CA TYR A 80 -16.73 5.00 -13.27
C TYR A 80 -16.96 6.45 -13.74
N SER A 81 -17.26 6.64 -15.02
CA SER A 81 -17.25 7.98 -15.63
C SER A 81 -18.46 8.86 -15.24
N SER A 82 -19.56 8.25 -14.77
CA SER A 82 -20.78 8.96 -14.33
C SER A 82 -20.72 9.46 -12.88
N CYS A 83 -19.64 9.17 -12.18
CA CYS A 83 -19.45 9.48 -10.76
C CYS A 83 -19.38 11.01 -10.53
N PRO A 84 -20.27 11.59 -9.69
CA PRO A 84 -20.46 13.04 -9.66
C PRO A 84 -19.40 13.82 -8.88
N THR A 85 -18.69 13.18 -7.93
CA THR A 85 -17.85 13.90 -6.95
C THR A 85 -16.48 13.28 -6.74
N GLU A 86 -16.39 12.09 -6.15
CA GLU A 86 -15.10 11.56 -5.69
C GLU A 86 -14.18 11.13 -6.83
N CYS A 87 -14.73 10.57 -7.90
CA CYS A 87 -13.95 10.10 -9.04
C CYS A 87 -13.22 11.23 -9.77
N PRO A 88 -13.84 12.37 -10.14
CA PRO A 88 -13.09 13.47 -10.73
C PRO A 88 -12.06 14.09 -9.77
N VAL A 89 -12.31 14.05 -8.46
CA VAL A 89 -11.31 14.47 -7.45
C VAL A 89 -10.10 13.53 -7.49
N MET A 90 -10.32 12.22 -7.47
CA MET A 90 -9.23 11.24 -7.49
C MET A 90 -8.43 11.28 -8.80
N MET A 91 -9.10 11.43 -9.95
CA MET A 91 -8.42 11.61 -11.24
C MET A 91 -7.57 12.88 -11.28
N SER A 92 -8.02 13.96 -10.64
CA SER A 92 -7.24 15.20 -10.50
C SER A 92 -6.03 15.03 -9.56
N VAL A 93 -6.16 14.22 -8.50
CA VAL A 93 -5.03 13.85 -7.64
C VAL A 93 -4.04 12.99 -8.42
N MET A 94 -4.51 12.02 -9.20
CA MET A 94 -3.66 11.17 -10.04
C MET A 94 -2.87 12.00 -11.05
N LYS A 95 -3.48 13.05 -11.63
CA LYS A 95 -2.77 14.03 -12.47
C LYS A 95 -1.65 14.77 -11.73
N GLN A 96 -1.90 15.21 -10.50
CA GLN A 96 -0.88 15.86 -9.68
C GLN A 96 0.27 14.91 -9.32
N VAL A 97 -0.02 13.61 -9.18
CA VAL A 97 1.02 12.59 -9.01
C VAL A 97 1.83 12.48 -10.30
N TYR A 98 1.18 12.33 -11.45
CA TYR A 98 1.84 12.31 -12.76
C TYR A 98 2.81 13.48 -12.95
N GLU A 99 2.38 14.72 -12.65
CA GLU A 99 3.21 15.93 -12.80
C GLU A 99 4.43 15.97 -11.86
N LYS A 100 4.49 15.12 -10.84
CA LYS A 100 5.58 15.04 -9.86
C LYS A 100 6.44 13.78 -9.99
N MET A 101 6.11 12.87 -10.91
CA MET A 101 6.91 11.67 -11.12
C MET A 101 8.10 12.00 -12.02
N ASP A 102 9.30 11.60 -11.58
CA ASP A 102 10.57 11.77 -12.33
C ASP A 102 10.92 10.54 -13.20
N THR A 103 9.97 9.62 -13.41
CA THR A 103 10.17 8.39 -14.19
C THR A 103 9.06 8.21 -15.20
N ASP A 104 9.44 7.80 -16.40
CA ASP A 104 8.52 7.56 -17.52
C ASP A 104 7.96 6.12 -17.52
N ASN A 105 8.48 5.22 -16.68
CA ASN A 105 8.01 3.82 -16.62
C ASN A 105 6.87 3.62 -15.61
N VAL A 106 5.86 4.49 -15.70
CA VAL A 106 4.69 4.52 -14.81
C VAL A 106 3.43 4.59 -15.62
N ALA A 107 2.45 3.75 -15.29
CA ALA A 107 1.16 3.75 -15.96
C ALA A 107 0.02 4.10 -15.01
N TYR A 108 -1.04 4.68 -15.57
CA TYR A 108 -2.18 5.24 -14.84
C TYR A 108 -3.48 4.73 -15.45
N TYR A 109 -4.23 3.97 -14.65
CA TYR A 109 -5.43 3.29 -15.12
C TYR A 109 -6.64 3.68 -14.27
N LEU A 110 -7.72 4.07 -14.93
CA LEU A 110 -9.07 3.98 -14.37
C LEU A 110 -9.65 2.61 -14.75
N ILE A 111 -9.93 1.77 -13.75
CA ILE A 111 -10.65 0.51 -13.92
C ILE A 111 -12.12 0.77 -13.63
N SER A 112 -12.96 0.71 -14.67
CA SER A 112 -14.39 0.90 -14.54
C SER A 112 -15.09 -0.34 -13.97
N PHE A 113 -16.03 -0.11 -13.06
CA PHE A 113 -16.95 -1.14 -12.56
C PHE A 113 -18.40 -0.93 -13.02
N ASP A 114 -18.65 -0.03 -13.98
CA ASP A 114 -19.98 0.28 -14.53
C ASP A 114 -20.05 -0.02 -16.04
N PRO A 115 -20.08 -1.30 -16.45
CA PRO A 115 -20.02 -1.69 -17.86
C PRO A 115 -21.27 -1.31 -18.66
N GLU A 116 -22.40 -1.06 -17.99
CA GLU A 116 -23.65 -0.67 -18.66
C GLU A 116 -23.57 0.75 -19.23
N ILE A 117 -22.85 1.65 -18.55
CA ILE A 117 -22.76 3.07 -18.91
C ILE A 117 -21.41 3.43 -19.52
N ASP A 118 -20.32 2.83 -19.03
CA ASP A 118 -18.95 3.17 -19.43
C ASP A 118 -18.52 2.39 -20.68
N THR A 119 -18.93 2.89 -21.85
CA THR A 119 -18.37 2.44 -23.13
C THR A 119 -16.89 2.81 -23.26
N MET A 120 -16.13 2.10 -24.10
CA MET A 120 -14.71 2.40 -24.35
C MET A 120 -14.49 3.83 -24.83
N GLU A 121 -15.37 4.33 -25.71
CA GLU A 121 -15.33 5.71 -26.17
C GLU A 121 -15.53 6.71 -25.02
N ARG A 122 -16.49 6.42 -24.13
CA ARG A 122 -16.77 7.26 -22.97
C ARG A 122 -15.61 7.26 -21.99
N LEU A 123 -15.04 6.09 -21.70
CA LEU A 123 -13.85 5.96 -20.86
C LEU A 123 -12.67 6.72 -21.44
N LYS A 124 -12.40 6.59 -22.75
CA LYS A 124 -11.36 7.35 -23.45
C LYS A 124 -11.55 8.85 -23.23
N ASN A 125 -12.74 9.37 -23.52
CA ASN A 125 -13.03 10.80 -23.37
C ASN A 125 -12.88 11.27 -21.91
N TYR A 126 -13.33 10.45 -20.96
CA TYR A 126 -13.23 10.78 -19.54
C TYR A 126 -11.78 10.86 -19.05
N VAL A 127 -10.97 9.81 -19.27
CA VAL A 127 -9.61 9.75 -18.72
C VAL A 127 -8.68 10.75 -19.41
N THR A 128 -8.79 10.89 -20.73
CA THR A 128 -7.92 11.79 -21.53
C THR A 128 -8.21 13.27 -21.28
N ALA A 129 -9.39 13.60 -20.76
CA ALA A 129 -9.70 14.96 -20.28
C ALA A 129 -8.83 15.38 -19.08
N PHE A 130 -8.34 14.42 -18.28
CA PHE A 130 -7.42 14.70 -17.18
C PHE A 130 -5.97 14.72 -17.67
N ASN A 131 -5.56 13.66 -18.39
CA ASN A 131 -4.22 13.52 -18.95
C ASN A 131 -4.27 12.53 -20.15
N PRO A 132 -3.66 12.86 -21.30
CA PRO A 132 -3.66 11.99 -22.49
C PRO A 132 -3.01 10.61 -22.28
N ASP A 133 -2.12 10.47 -21.29
CA ASP A 133 -1.43 9.21 -20.98
C ASP A 133 -2.25 8.29 -20.07
N PHE A 134 -3.42 8.76 -19.59
CA PHE A 134 -4.27 7.95 -18.73
C PHE A 134 -5.09 6.95 -19.54
N MET A 135 -5.15 5.72 -19.07
CA MET A 135 -5.87 4.63 -19.71
C MET A 135 -7.18 4.34 -18.99
N GLY A 136 -8.23 4.11 -19.76
CA GLY A 136 -9.51 3.64 -19.27
C GLY A 136 -9.61 2.15 -19.56
N VAL A 137 -10.02 1.37 -18.57
CA VAL A 137 -10.17 -0.08 -18.68
C VAL A 137 -11.56 -0.44 -18.20
N GLY A 138 -12.24 -1.31 -18.93
CA GLY A 138 -13.55 -1.82 -18.56
C GLY A 138 -13.85 -3.13 -19.28
N GLY A 139 -15.05 -3.64 -19.10
CA GLY A 139 -15.50 -4.88 -19.72
C GLY A 139 -16.63 -5.49 -18.91
N GLU A 140 -17.36 -6.41 -19.53
CA GLU A 140 -18.30 -7.28 -18.81
C GLU A 140 -17.47 -8.23 -17.91
N ILE A 141 -17.74 -8.20 -16.60
CA ILE A 141 -17.14 -9.10 -15.62
C ILE A 141 -18.01 -10.35 -15.48
#